data_AF-A0A4Y3M8D7-F1
#
_entry.id   AF-A0A4Y3M8D7-F1
#
_cell.length_a   1.000
_cell.length_b   1.000
_cell.length_c   1.000
_cell.angle_alpha   90.00
_cell.angle_beta   90.00
_cell.angle_gamma   90.00
#
_symmetry.space_group_name_H-M   'P 1'
#
loop_
_entity.id
_entity.type
_entity.pdbx_description
1 polymer ?
#
loop_
_entity_poly.entity_id
_entity_poly.type
_entity_poly.pdbx_seq_one_letter_code
_entity_poly.pdbx_strand_id
1 'polypeptide(L)'
;MTLSGEDLDLSIPCTGQVKVVVDPGMKDGATLDSSSMAQVAMHTGKEEAESRISIATKACAPNGKLTISISPSTGLTIHDSHDTHFIITGKLASLDASLDSTTMEIEDTQSLDLNMQGASSVHIKALERAAQIVASGTSTLTADTAQLAALSAQLTQNAGMTLSGGSIDALTLITADQASATILGHATVATVAANGTGDINIEAVSGPMVRSGKGTVRVGAQNGVIYRPTTPPPTAAAAPSASDPLVPAPAQPPATGATSTIPAPAVPTPAPVAAPAAPIAPQAPVLPTPPTNTPPDNQQGSNLPTQPSASPPLPTASSSTAQKTPTAEAASPAAPSTPSQQAGNATPATTPDAASVPTPQSLPQNSAAAPQLGSTSGSATSAPNISTTPAPSGNTASSPATPPATGKGSQGE
;
A
#
# COMPACT_ATOMS: atom_id res chain seq x y z
N MET A 1 -18.09 21.66 -4.96
CA MET A 1 -17.66 22.53 -3.82
C MET A 1 -16.14 22.53 -3.79
N THR A 2 -15.48 23.67 -3.57
CA THR A 2 -14.00 23.79 -3.51
C THR A 2 -13.54 23.94 -2.06
N LEU A 3 -12.50 23.20 -1.66
CA LEU A 3 -11.96 23.15 -0.30
C LEU A 3 -10.46 23.39 -0.41
N SER A 4 -9.84 24.18 0.47
CA SER A 4 -8.39 24.39 0.49
C SER A 4 -7.75 23.48 1.53
N GLY A 5 -6.72 22.75 1.15
CA GLY A 5 -6.02 21.77 1.98
C GLY A 5 -4.80 21.20 1.30
N GLU A 6 -3.80 20.85 2.09
CA GLU A 6 -2.56 20.19 1.68
C GLU A 6 -2.71 18.67 1.76
N ASP A 7 -3.58 18.18 2.64
CA ASP A 7 -3.86 16.76 2.79
C ASP A 7 -5.35 16.47 2.67
N LEU A 8 -5.67 15.38 1.98
CA LEU A 8 -7.00 14.82 1.85
C LEU A 8 -7.05 13.46 2.54
N ASP A 9 -7.91 13.35 3.54
CA ASP A 9 -8.15 12.11 4.28
C ASP A 9 -9.52 11.52 3.92
N LEU A 10 -9.52 10.25 3.52
CA LEU A 10 -10.71 9.51 3.10
C LEU A 10 -10.98 8.35 4.06
N SER A 11 -12.16 8.39 4.68
CA SER A 11 -12.71 7.28 5.47
C SER A 11 -14.07 6.89 4.89
N ILE A 12 -14.04 6.05 3.85
CA ILE A 12 -15.18 5.77 3.00
C ILE A 12 -15.43 4.26 2.88
N PRO A 13 -15.87 3.60 3.97
CA PRO A 13 -16.18 2.18 3.96
C PRO A 13 -17.37 1.86 3.04
N CYS A 14 -17.34 0.67 2.43
CA CYS A 14 -18.42 0.10 1.63
C CYS A 14 -18.94 0.99 0.48
N THR A 15 -18.10 1.81 -0.15
CA THR A 15 -18.55 2.66 -1.27
C THR A 15 -18.20 2.01 -2.58
N GLY A 16 -19.18 1.81 -3.45
CA GLY A 16 -18.98 1.07 -4.70
C GLY A 16 -17.76 1.52 -5.50
N GLN A 17 -17.60 2.83 -5.71
CA GLN A 17 -16.43 3.39 -6.39
C GLN A 17 -16.08 4.79 -5.89
N VAL A 18 -14.79 5.02 -5.65
CA VAL A 18 -14.20 6.33 -5.38
C VAL A 18 -13.17 6.63 -6.46
N LYS A 19 -13.41 7.68 -7.24
CA LYS A 19 -12.49 8.17 -8.27
C LYS A 19 -11.80 9.45 -7.78
N VAL A 20 -10.48 9.43 -7.70
CA VAL A 20 -9.65 10.61 -7.43
C VAL A 20 -9.00 11.06 -8.74
N VAL A 21 -9.16 12.33 -9.08
CA VAL A 21 -8.59 12.96 -10.27
C VAL A 21 -7.58 14.00 -9.82
N VAL A 22 -6.31 13.77 -10.06
CA VAL A 22 -5.28 14.77 -9.82
C VAL A 22 -5.29 15.76 -10.99
N ASP A 23 -5.79 16.97 -10.76
CA ASP A 23 -5.90 18.01 -11.77
C ASP A 23 -4.67 18.92 -11.75
N PRO A 24 -3.78 18.88 -12.77
CA PRO A 24 -2.59 19.72 -12.81
C PRO A 24 -2.89 21.22 -12.95
N GLY A 25 -4.12 21.60 -13.33
CA GLY A 25 -4.57 22.98 -13.36
C GLY A 25 -5.01 23.52 -12.00
N MET A 26 -5.24 22.65 -11.01
CA MET A 26 -5.55 23.05 -9.64
C MET A 26 -4.28 23.46 -8.91
N LYS A 27 -4.26 24.69 -8.41
CA LYS A 27 -3.14 25.18 -7.59
C LYS A 27 -3.13 24.56 -6.21
N ASP A 28 -4.31 24.52 -5.57
CA ASP A 28 -4.48 24.03 -4.22
C ASP A 28 -5.89 23.45 -4.03
N GLY A 29 -5.99 22.51 -3.10
CA GLY A 29 -7.26 22.05 -2.55
C GLY A 29 -7.88 20.84 -3.24
N ALA A 30 -9.15 20.60 -2.89
CA ALA A 30 -9.95 19.51 -3.41
C ALA A 30 -11.33 20.00 -3.84
N THR A 31 -11.89 19.39 -4.89
CA THR A 31 -13.29 19.56 -5.28
C THR A 31 -14.02 18.25 -5.20
N LEU A 32 -15.15 18.24 -4.51
CA LEU A 32 -16.04 17.07 -4.47
C LEU A 32 -17.13 17.21 -5.54
N ASP A 33 -17.22 16.20 -6.41
CA ASP A 33 -18.36 15.93 -7.28
C ASP A 33 -18.97 14.58 -6.89
N SER A 34 -20.11 14.63 -6.21
CA SER A 34 -20.83 13.44 -5.79
C SER A 34 -22.24 13.49 -6.34
N SER A 35 -22.62 12.45 -7.06
CA SER A 35 -24.02 12.23 -7.45
C SER A 35 -24.91 11.85 -6.25
N SER A 36 -24.32 11.54 -5.09
CA SER A 36 -25.02 11.12 -3.87
C SER A 36 -24.49 11.87 -2.63
N MET A 37 -24.64 13.20 -2.65
CA MET A 37 -24.17 14.05 -1.54
C MET A 37 -24.87 13.78 -0.18
N ALA A 38 -25.99 13.06 -0.16
CA ALA A 38 -26.77 12.84 1.06
C ALA A 38 -26.05 11.98 2.13
N GLN A 39 -24.96 11.28 1.77
CA GLN A 39 -24.28 10.33 2.67
C GLN A 39 -22.83 10.71 2.99
N VAL A 40 -22.32 11.81 2.43
CA VAL A 40 -20.93 12.23 2.59
C VAL A 40 -20.86 13.40 3.57
N ALA A 41 -20.10 13.24 4.65
CA ALA A 41 -19.73 14.31 5.55
C ALA A 41 -18.34 14.82 5.16
N MET A 42 -18.21 16.13 5.01
CA MET A 42 -16.93 16.78 4.75
C MET A 42 -16.60 17.71 5.91
N HIS A 43 -15.36 17.62 6.38
CA HIS A 43 -14.82 18.51 7.40
C HIS A 43 -13.50 19.10 6.91
N THR A 44 -13.35 20.41 7.03
CA THR A 44 -12.07 21.09 6.83
C THR A 44 -11.52 21.46 8.19
N GLY A 45 -10.40 20.87 8.56
CA GLY A 45 -9.66 21.18 9.78
C GLY A 45 -8.42 21.98 9.46
N LYS A 46 -8.03 22.88 10.36
CA LYS A 46 -6.69 23.47 10.39
C LYS A 46 -6.05 23.02 11.69
N GLU A 47 -5.08 22.11 11.61
CA GLU A 47 -4.37 21.55 12.76
C GLU A 47 -2.96 22.10 12.77
N GLU A 48 -2.68 23.01 13.71
CA GLU A 48 -1.40 23.64 14.10
C GLU A 48 -0.52 24.30 13.01
N ALA A 49 -0.47 23.77 11.78
CA ALA A 49 0.09 24.38 10.57
C ALA A 49 -0.52 23.83 9.27
N GLU A 50 -1.11 22.63 9.29
CA GLU A 50 -1.57 21.90 8.11
C GLU A 50 -3.08 22.05 7.91
N SER A 51 -3.49 22.21 6.65
CA SER A 51 -4.90 22.27 6.27
C SER A 51 -5.34 20.90 5.76
N ARG A 52 -6.18 20.20 6.53
CA ARG A 52 -6.65 18.85 6.22
C ARG A 52 -8.12 18.87 5.82
N ILE A 53 -8.42 18.19 4.73
CA ILE A 53 -9.78 17.94 4.26
C ILE A 53 -10.10 16.48 4.61
N SER A 54 -11.07 16.23 5.49
CA SER A 54 -11.54 14.87 5.75
C SER A 54 -12.91 14.64 5.12
N ILE A 55 -13.02 13.53 4.40
CA ILE A 55 -14.25 13.08 3.75
C ILE A 55 -14.60 11.71 4.32
N ALA A 56 -15.74 11.64 4.99
CA ALA A 56 -16.22 10.41 5.60
C ALA A 56 -17.65 10.08 5.16
N THR A 57 -17.96 8.81 4.97
CA THR A 57 -19.34 8.36 4.75
C THR A 57 -19.94 7.79 6.02
N LYS A 58 -21.15 8.22 6.36
CA LYS A 58 -21.84 7.75 7.59
C LYS A 58 -22.47 6.37 7.45
N ALA A 59 -22.70 5.91 6.23
CA ALA A 59 -23.37 4.65 5.95
C ALA A 59 -22.80 4.00 4.69
N CYS A 60 -22.84 2.67 4.66
CA CYS A 60 -22.39 1.89 3.50
C CYS A 60 -23.25 2.21 2.26
N ALA A 61 -22.58 2.44 1.14
CA ALA A 61 -23.19 2.82 -0.13
C ALA A 61 -22.58 1.98 -1.26
N PRO A 62 -22.94 0.69 -1.38
CA PRO A 62 -22.27 -0.25 -2.30
C PRO A 62 -22.43 0.13 -3.78
N ASN A 63 -23.40 0.98 -4.12
CA ASN A 63 -23.59 1.54 -5.47
C ASN A 63 -23.22 3.03 -5.55
N GLY A 64 -22.66 3.58 -4.47
CA GLY A 64 -22.20 4.95 -4.38
C GLY A 64 -21.02 5.19 -5.31
N LYS A 65 -21.04 6.34 -5.98
CA LYS A 65 -19.95 6.83 -6.79
C LYS A 65 -19.52 8.18 -6.27
N LEU A 66 -18.25 8.33 -5.95
CA LEU A 66 -17.66 9.56 -5.50
C LEU A 66 -16.56 9.98 -6.46
N THR A 67 -16.59 11.21 -6.95
CA THR A 67 -15.47 11.79 -7.71
C THR A 67 -14.88 12.95 -6.92
N ILE A 68 -13.57 12.91 -6.71
CA ILE A 68 -12.83 13.94 -5.99
C ILE A 68 -11.73 14.42 -6.93
N SER A 69 -11.65 15.71 -7.19
CA SER A 69 -10.49 16.29 -7.86
C SER A 69 -9.57 16.93 -6.83
N ILE A 70 -8.27 16.72 -6.94
CA ILE A 70 -7.26 17.29 -6.02
C ILE A 70 -6.11 17.92 -6.79
N SER A 71 -5.38 18.83 -6.13
CA SER A 71 -4.13 19.37 -6.68
C SER A 71 -3.00 18.31 -6.64
N PRO A 72 -1.99 18.39 -7.54
CA PRO A 72 -0.87 17.44 -7.54
C PRO A 72 0.00 17.48 -6.28
N SER A 73 -0.03 18.60 -5.56
CA SER A 73 0.66 18.79 -4.28
C SER A 73 -0.12 18.26 -3.08
N THR A 74 -1.38 17.85 -3.26
CA THR A 74 -2.20 17.34 -2.17
C THR A 74 -1.81 15.90 -1.84
N GLY A 75 -1.45 15.64 -0.58
CA GLY A 75 -1.28 14.29 -0.06
C GLY A 75 -2.62 13.57 0.06
N LEU A 76 -2.67 12.28 -0.25
CA LEU A 76 -3.87 11.48 -0.11
C LEU A 76 -3.66 10.42 0.97
N THR A 77 -4.54 10.43 1.96
CA THR A 77 -4.60 9.42 3.02
C THR A 77 -5.93 8.66 2.92
N ILE A 78 -5.88 7.34 2.96
CA ILE A 78 -7.06 6.47 2.91
C ILE A 78 -7.03 5.57 4.15
N HIS A 79 -8.06 5.68 4.97
CA HIS A 79 -8.23 4.90 6.18
C HIS A 79 -9.54 4.10 6.15
N ASP A 80 -9.54 2.98 6.88
CA ASP A 80 -10.73 2.16 7.16
C ASP A 80 -11.60 1.88 5.92
N SER A 81 -10.95 1.65 4.80
CA SER A 81 -11.63 1.40 3.54
C SER A 81 -11.69 -0.09 3.31
N HIS A 82 -12.91 -0.62 3.35
CA HIS A 82 -13.25 -1.99 3.00
C HIS A 82 -14.35 -1.99 1.94
N ASP A 83 -14.36 -3.01 1.08
CA ASP A 83 -15.35 -3.19 0.01
C ASP A 83 -15.53 -1.96 -0.92
N THR A 84 -14.46 -1.18 -1.10
CA THR A 84 -14.42 0.01 -1.96
C THR A 84 -13.44 -0.18 -3.11
N HIS A 85 -13.83 0.26 -4.31
CA HIS A 85 -12.93 0.32 -5.47
C HIS A 85 -12.41 1.75 -5.67
N PHE A 86 -11.09 1.94 -5.51
CA PHE A 86 -10.42 3.21 -5.73
C PHE A 86 -9.82 3.31 -7.13
N ILE A 87 -9.99 4.45 -7.79
CA ILE A 87 -9.34 4.78 -9.06
C ILE A 87 -8.68 6.14 -8.92
N ILE A 88 -7.35 6.20 -8.92
CA ILE A 88 -6.57 7.43 -8.82
C ILE A 88 -5.95 7.71 -10.19
N THR A 89 -6.36 8.81 -10.80
CA THR A 89 -5.89 9.24 -12.14
C THR A 89 -5.01 10.48 -12.02
N GLY A 90 -3.95 10.55 -12.81
CA GLY A 90 -2.93 11.60 -12.72
C GLY A 90 -1.84 11.30 -11.67
N LYS A 91 -0.92 12.27 -11.51
CA LYS A 91 0.32 12.12 -10.75
C LYS A 91 0.18 12.64 -9.32
N LEU A 92 0.17 11.72 -8.36
CA LEU A 92 0.03 12.01 -6.94
C LEU A 92 1.41 12.19 -6.27
N ALA A 93 1.54 13.21 -5.41
CA ALA A 93 2.77 13.44 -4.66
C ALA A 93 3.02 12.37 -3.58
N SER A 94 1.99 12.02 -2.81
CA SER A 94 2.07 11.00 -1.77
C SER A 94 0.74 10.30 -1.57
N LEU A 95 0.82 9.00 -1.32
CA LEU A 95 -0.30 8.15 -0.93
C LEU A 95 0.06 7.42 0.36
N ASP A 96 -0.79 7.55 1.36
CA ASP A 96 -0.84 6.69 2.55
C ASP A 96 -2.17 5.95 2.54
N ALA A 97 -2.16 4.61 2.50
CA ALA A 97 -3.39 3.84 2.43
C ALA A 97 -3.37 2.61 3.33
N SER A 98 -4.47 2.44 4.09
CA SER A 98 -4.80 1.21 4.81
C SER A 98 -6.01 0.56 4.17
N LEU A 99 -5.79 -0.62 3.59
CA LEU A 99 -6.73 -1.34 2.74
C LEU A 99 -7.09 -2.69 3.36
N ASP A 100 -8.40 -2.95 3.47
CA ASP A 100 -8.92 -4.28 3.82
C ASP A 100 -9.89 -4.76 2.74
N SER A 101 -9.48 -5.76 1.96
CA SER A 101 -10.33 -6.36 0.92
C SER A 101 -10.87 -5.36 -0.11
N THR A 102 -10.01 -4.46 -0.58
CA THR A 102 -10.33 -3.42 -1.57
C THR A 102 -9.55 -3.58 -2.87
N THR A 103 -10.07 -3.01 -3.96
CA THR A 103 -9.30 -2.87 -5.20
C THR A 103 -8.88 -1.41 -5.38
N MET A 104 -7.67 -1.19 -5.88
CA MET A 104 -7.14 0.15 -6.13
C MET A 104 -6.35 0.16 -7.43
N GLU A 105 -6.69 1.10 -8.31
CA GLU A 105 -5.95 1.40 -9.53
C GLU A 105 -5.34 2.79 -9.40
N ILE A 106 -4.03 2.89 -9.61
CA ILE A 106 -3.26 4.14 -9.52
C ILE A 106 -2.50 4.34 -10.82
N GLU A 107 -2.62 5.52 -11.39
CA GLU A 107 -1.77 5.91 -12.51
C GLU A 107 -0.32 6.14 -12.03
N ASP A 108 -0.03 7.29 -11.42
CA ASP A 108 1.33 7.60 -10.98
C ASP A 108 1.35 8.09 -9.52
N THR A 109 2.30 7.61 -8.72
CA THR A 109 2.55 8.12 -7.36
C THR A 109 4.04 8.23 -7.04
N GLN A 110 4.44 9.26 -6.30
CA GLN A 110 5.85 9.49 -5.95
C GLN A 110 6.26 9.01 -4.55
N SER A 111 5.32 8.87 -3.63
CA SER A 111 5.61 8.34 -2.32
C SER A 111 4.45 7.44 -1.95
N LEU A 112 4.75 6.21 -1.57
CA LEU A 112 3.74 5.24 -1.21
C LEU A 112 4.03 4.70 0.19
N ASP A 113 3.07 4.84 1.10
CA ASP A 113 2.97 4.01 2.29
C ASP A 113 1.67 3.21 2.17
N LEU A 114 1.78 1.89 2.22
CA LEU A 114 0.68 1.00 1.88
C LEU A 114 0.61 -0.15 2.87
N ASN A 115 -0.52 -0.25 3.56
CA ASN A 115 -0.87 -1.35 4.43
C ASN A 115 -2.04 -2.12 3.83
N MET A 116 -1.81 -3.37 3.41
CA MET A 116 -2.80 -4.22 2.75
C MET A 116 -3.10 -5.45 3.60
N GLN A 117 -4.39 -5.67 3.83
CA GLN A 117 -4.91 -6.82 4.55
C GLN A 117 -6.06 -7.47 3.77
N GLY A 118 -6.41 -8.69 4.16
CA GLY A 118 -7.50 -9.43 3.54
C GLY A 118 -7.20 -9.80 2.08
N ALA A 119 -8.16 -9.54 1.20
CA ALA A 119 -8.11 -9.85 -0.23
C ALA A 119 -7.91 -8.60 -1.10
N SER A 120 -7.00 -7.70 -0.70
CA SER A 120 -6.78 -6.43 -1.40
C SER A 120 -6.00 -6.61 -2.72
N SER A 121 -6.32 -5.83 -3.75
CA SER A 121 -5.57 -5.82 -5.01
C SER A 121 -5.24 -4.40 -5.45
N VAL A 122 -3.96 -4.10 -5.61
CA VAL A 122 -3.47 -2.77 -5.96
C VAL A 122 -2.67 -2.87 -7.27
N HIS A 123 -3.04 -2.08 -8.26
CA HIS A 123 -2.30 -1.90 -9.51
C HIS A 123 -1.81 -0.44 -9.60
N ILE A 124 -0.53 -0.28 -9.89
CA ILE A 124 0.14 1.02 -10.02
C ILE A 124 0.88 1.05 -11.35
N LYS A 125 0.59 2.01 -12.22
CA LYS A 125 1.31 2.10 -13.49
C LYS A 125 2.74 2.63 -13.29
N ALA A 126 2.94 3.69 -12.51
CA ALA A 126 4.28 4.16 -12.14
C ALA A 126 4.42 4.50 -10.65
N LEU A 127 5.48 3.96 -10.06
CA LEU A 127 5.89 4.20 -8.69
C LEU A 127 7.25 4.89 -8.69
N GLU A 128 7.31 6.14 -8.25
CA GLU A 128 8.54 6.94 -8.22
C GLU A 128 9.06 7.13 -6.78
N ARG A 129 10.31 7.62 -6.66
CA ARG A 129 10.99 8.12 -5.45
C ARG A 129 11.05 7.15 -4.26
N ALA A 130 9.97 6.80 -3.57
CA ALA A 130 10.05 5.88 -2.43
C ALA A 130 8.75 5.11 -2.16
N ALA A 131 8.88 3.90 -1.62
CA ALA A 131 7.73 3.10 -1.21
C ALA A 131 8.00 2.25 0.04
N GLN A 132 6.99 2.18 0.91
CA GLN A 132 6.87 1.29 2.04
C GLN A 132 5.58 0.48 1.91
N ILE A 133 5.70 -0.84 1.95
CA ILE A 133 4.57 -1.76 1.74
C ILE A 133 4.55 -2.79 2.86
N VAL A 134 3.42 -2.96 3.49
CA VAL A 134 3.12 -4.03 4.45
C VAL A 134 1.89 -4.76 3.93
N ALA A 135 2.04 -6.03 3.56
CA ALA A 135 0.93 -6.81 3.00
C ALA A 135 0.77 -8.16 3.70
N SER A 136 -0.49 -8.56 3.89
CA SER A 136 -0.90 -9.84 4.48
C SER A 136 -2.14 -10.40 3.79
N GLY A 137 -2.65 -11.55 4.24
CA GLY A 137 -3.81 -12.19 3.63
C GLY A 137 -3.49 -12.79 2.26
N THR A 138 -4.37 -12.56 1.29
CA THR A 138 -4.20 -12.88 -0.13
C THR A 138 -4.00 -11.62 -0.96
N SER A 139 -3.44 -10.58 -0.34
CA SER A 139 -3.28 -9.27 -0.98
C SER A 139 -2.27 -9.31 -2.13
N THR A 140 -2.54 -8.57 -3.21
CA THR A 140 -1.68 -8.50 -4.39
C THR A 140 -1.33 -7.06 -4.73
N LEU A 141 -0.04 -6.76 -4.89
CA LEU A 141 0.46 -5.50 -5.41
C LEU A 141 1.14 -5.73 -6.76
N THR A 142 0.79 -4.93 -7.75
CA THR A 142 1.43 -4.92 -9.06
C THR A 142 1.83 -3.49 -9.42
N ALA A 143 3.08 -3.31 -9.85
CA ALA A 143 3.53 -2.05 -10.41
C ALA A 143 4.18 -2.27 -11.79
N ASP A 144 3.76 -1.51 -12.81
CA ASP A 144 4.32 -1.68 -14.16
C ASP A 144 5.75 -1.14 -14.23
N THR A 145 6.00 0.02 -13.61
CA THR A 145 7.32 0.64 -13.53
C THR A 145 7.63 1.16 -12.12
N ALA A 146 8.86 0.95 -11.65
CA ALA A 146 9.33 1.42 -10.35
C ALA A 146 10.68 2.15 -10.48
N GLN A 147 10.71 3.46 -10.21
CA GLN A 147 11.95 4.26 -10.16
C GLN A 147 12.14 4.80 -8.74
N LEU A 148 12.74 4.00 -7.88
CA LEU A 148 12.75 4.22 -6.44
C LEU A 148 14.17 4.45 -5.93
N ALA A 149 14.35 5.48 -5.10
CA ALA A 149 15.54 5.60 -4.26
C ALA A 149 15.49 4.57 -3.12
N ALA A 150 14.30 4.24 -2.61
CA ALA A 150 14.14 3.25 -1.57
C ALA A 150 12.83 2.48 -1.71
N LEU A 151 12.91 1.16 -1.52
CA LEU A 151 11.77 0.26 -1.40
C LEU A 151 11.92 -0.58 -0.13
N SER A 152 10.91 -0.54 0.74
CA SER A 152 10.75 -1.44 1.87
C SER A 152 9.46 -2.23 1.73
N ALA A 153 9.53 -3.56 1.73
CA ALA A 153 8.35 -4.40 1.62
C ALA A 153 8.38 -5.53 2.65
N GLN A 154 7.28 -5.70 3.37
CA GLN A 154 7.04 -6.80 4.29
C GLN A 154 5.78 -7.56 3.86
N LEU A 155 5.95 -8.79 3.39
CA LEU A 155 4.89 -9.64 2.86
C LEU A 155 4.72 -10.89 3.74
N THR A 156 3.50 -11.22 4.12
CA THR A 156 3.19 -12.36 5.01
C THR A 156 2.01 -13.17 4.47
N GLN A 157 1.76 -14.36 5.03
CA GLN A 157 0.68 -15.25 4.63
C GLN A 157 0.77 -15.62 3.13
N ASN A 158 -0.20 -15.22 2.30
CA ASN A 158 -0.22 -15.48 0.85
C ASN A 158 -0.10 -14.17 0.04
N ALA A 159 0.45 -13.11 0.63
CA ALA A 159 0.61 -11.83 -0.06
C ALA A 159 1.62 -11.92 -1.21
N GLY A 160 1.31 -11.23 -2.31
CA GLY A 160 2.13 -11.20 -3.53
C GLY A 160 2.50 -9.78 -3.93
N MET A 161 3.73 -9.59 -4.39
CA MET A 161 4.18 -8.33 -5.00
C MET A 161 4.87 -8.61 -6.35
N THR A 162 4.50 -7.87 -7.39
CA THR A 162 5.17 -7.89 -8.69
C THR A 162 5.54 -6.49 -9.14
N LEU A 163 6.82 -6.25 -9.39
CA LEU A 163 7.32 -5.04 -10.05
C LEU A 163 7.81 -5.45 -11.43
N SER A 164 7.16 -4.96 -12.48
CA SER A 164 7.39 -5.44 -13.86
C SER A 164 8.62 -4.81 -14.52
N GLY A 165 9.20 -3.77 -13.92
CA GLY A 165 10.33 -3.03 -14.47
C GLY A 165 10.86 -1.95 -13.54
N GLY A 166 12.11 -1.52 -13.79
CA GLY A 166 12.64 -0.26 -13.26
C GLY A 166 13.95 -0.38 -12.48
N SER A 167 14.25 0.63 -11.66
CA SER A 167 15.48 0.77 -10.88
C SER A 167 15.18 1.11 -9.43
N ILE A 168 15.83 0.42 -8.50
CA ILE A 168 15.70 0.59 -7.06
C ILE A 168 17.09 0.80 -6.47
N ASP A 169 17.37 1.96 -5.88
CA ASP A 169 18.69 2.19 -5.29
C ASP A 169 18.88 1.33 -4.02
N ALA A 170 17.93 1.37 -3.09
CA ALA A 170 17.95 0.56 -1.87
C ALA A 170 16.71 -0.33 -1.74
N LEU A 171 16.91 -1.64 -1.77
CA LEU A 171 15.86 -2.64 -1.59
C LEU A 171 15.95 -3.31 -0.21
N THR A 172 14.86 -3.27 0.55
CA THR A 172 14.64 -4.11 1.74
C THR A 172 13.37 -4.93 1.55
N LEU A 173 13.50 -6.25 1.57
CA LEU A 173 12.39 -7.17 1.34
C LEU A 173 12.36 -8.27 2.39
N ILE A 174 11.22 -8.42 3.06
CA ILE A 174 10.98 -9.44 4.07
C ILE A 174 9.74 -10.23 3.66
N THR A 175 9.88 -11.54 3.48
CA THR A 175 8.74 -12.44 3.24
C THR A 175 8.63 -13.51 4.32
N ALA A 176 7.41 -13.94 4.62
CA ALA A 176 7.11 -15.06 5.52
C ALA A 176 5.98 -15.93 4.97
N ASP A 177 5.79 -17.13 5.54
CA ASP A 177 4.73 -18.08 5.16
C ASP A 177 4.78 -18.49 3.67
N GLN A 178 3.75 -18.20 2.88
CA GLN A 178 3.69 -18.44 1.43
C GLN A 178 3.86 -17.15 0.61
N ALA A 179 4.23 -16.04 1.24
CA ALA A 179 4.31 -14.76 0.56
C ALA A 179 5.44 -14.73 -0.47
N SER A 180 5.19 -14.10 -1.62
CA SER A 180 6.10 -14.12 -2.77
C SER A 180 6.31 -12.72 -3.35
N ALA A 181 7.48 -12.52 -3.96
CA ALA A 181 7.83 -11.26 -4.58
C ALA A 181 8.59 -11.50 -5.88
N THR A 182 8.19 -10.80 -6.95
CA THR A 182 8.90 -10.80 -8.23
C THR A 182 9.25 -9.37 -8.61
N ILE A 183 10.54 -9.09 -8.79
CA ILE A 183 11.07 -7.77 -9.16
C ILE A 183 11.83 -7.95 -10.47
N LEU A 184 11.19 -7.62 -11.59
CA LEU A 184 11.77 -7.61 -12.93
C LEU A 184 12.52 -6.29 -13.20
N GLY A 185 13.34 -5.86 -12.24
CA GLY A 185 14.09 -4.61 -12.29
C GLY A 185 15.46 -4.73 -11.67
N HIS A 186 16.21 -3.63 -11.69
CA HIS A 186 17.57 -3.56 -11.17
C HIS A 186 17.58 -2.97 -9.75
N ALA A 187 18.19 -3.68 -8.80
CA ALA A 187 18.50 -3.13 -7.49
C ALA A 187 20.00 -2.78 -7.38
N THR A 188 20.32 -1.63 -6.79
CA THR A 188 21.73 -1.27 -6.51
C THR A 188 22.22 -1.98 -5.25
N VAL A 189 21.51 -1.86 -4.13
CA VAL A 189 21.77 -2.65 -2.93
C VAL A 189 20.51 -3.38 -2.48
N ALA A 190 20.67 -4.58 -1.91
CA ALA A 190 19.53 -5.39 -1.49
C ALA A 190 19.75 -6.11 -0.15
N THR A 191 18.76 -6.00 0.74
CA THR A 191 18.65 -6.83 1.94
C THR A 191 17.36 -7.65 1.83
N VAL A 192 17.50 -8.98 1.80
CA VAL A 192 16.38 -9.90 1.58
C VAL A 192 16.32 -10.93 2.69
N ALA A 193 15.16 -11.04 3.34
CA ALA A 193 14.87 -12.07 4.34
C ALA A 193 13.69 -12.93 3.87
N ALA A 194 13.97 -14.20 3.55
CA ALA A 194 12.95 -15.16 3.09
C ALA A 194 12.65 -16.19 4.19
N ASN A 195 11.62 -15.95 5.00
CA ASN A 195 11.28 -16.77 6.16
C ASN A 195 10.11 -17.75 5.90
N GLY A 196 9.76 -17.96 4.64
CA GLY A 196 8.66 -18.82 4.21
C GLY A 196 9.04 -19.82 3.13
N THR A 197 8.05 -20.42 2.50
CA THR A 197 8.16 -21.28 1.32
C THR A 197 7.85 -20.55 0.01
N GLY A 198 7.41 -19.29 0.07
CA GLY A 198 7.25 -18.45 -1.12
C GLY A 198 8.58 -18.12 -1.79
N ASP A 199 8.54 -17.92 -3.10
CA ASP A 199 9.71 -17.57 -3.90
C ASP A 199 9.91 -16.05 -3.96
N ILE A 200 11.18 -15.61 -3.86
CA ILE A 200 11.61 -14.25 -4.18
C ILE A 200 12.45 -14.30 -5.45
N ASN A 201 12.02 -13.58 -6.49
CA ASN A 201 12.73 -13.44 -7.75
C ASN A 201 13.12 -11.97 -7.94
N ILE A 202 14.41 -11.70 -8.15
CA ILE A 202 14.90 -10.36 -8.48
C ILE A 202 15.71 -10.48 -9.78
N GLU A 203 15.46 -9.63 -10.76
CA GLU A 203 16.12 -9.72 -12.05
C GLU A 203 17.62 -9.49 -11.91
N ALA A 204 18.04 -8.39 -11.28
CA ALA A 204 19.45 -8.10 -11.11
C ALA A 204 19.74 -7.28 -9.84
N VAL A 205 20.88 -7.57 -9.22
CA VAL A 205 21.44 -6.77 -8.13
C VAL A 205 22.89 -6.44 -8.48
N SER A 206 23.25 -5.16 -8.56
CA SER A 206 24.59 -4.73 -9.01
C SER A 206 25.60 -4.57 -7.87
N GLY A 207 25.13 -4.26 -6.65
CA GLY A 207 25.96 -4.04 -5.48
C GLY A 207 25.82 -5.14 -4.41
N PRO A 208 26.18 -4.83 -3.15
CA PRO A 208 26.11 -5.80 -2.06
C PRO A 208 24.67 -6.30 -1.84
N MET A 209 24.57 -7.61 -1.65
CA MET A 209 23.31 -8.29 -1.34
C MET A 209 23.47 -9.09 -0.05
N VAL A 210 22.61 -8.81 0.92
CA VAL A 210 22.48 -9.61 2.15
C VAL A 210 21.25 -10.51 2.02
N ARG A 211 21.42 -11.81 2.26
CA ARG A 211 20.33 -12.79 2.26
C ARG A 211 20.24 -13.48 3.60
N SER A 212 19.03 -13.61 4.13
CA SER A 212 18.74 -14.37 5.33
C SER A 212 17.45 -15.20 5.18
N GLY A 213 17.26 -16.16 6.09
CA GLY A 213 16.11 -17.06 6.07
C GLY A 213 16.36 -18.37 5.31
N LYS A 214 15.32 -19.21 5.22
CA LYS A 214 15.35 -20.56 4.61
C LYS A 214 14.60 -20.64 3.28
N GLY A 215 13.90 -19.58 2.90
CA GLY A 215 13.12 -19.51 1.67
C GLY A 215 13.99 -19.35 0.41
N THR A 216 13.36 -19.49 -0.73
CA THR A 216 14.05 -19.44 -2.03
C THR A 216 14.24 -18.00 -2.49
N VAL A 217 15.49 -17.60 -2.72
CA VAL A 217 15.82 -16.30 -3.32
C VAL A 217 16.61 -16.51 -4.61
N ARG A 218 16.06 -16.06 -5.73
CA ARG A 218 16.67 -16.14 -7.07
C ARG A 218 17.05 -14.74 -7.54
N VAL A 219 18.26 -14.62 -8.07
CA VAL A 219 18.76 -13.40 -8.73
C VAL A 219 19.30 -13.77 -10.11
N GLY A 220 19.04 -12.95 -11.13
CA GLY A 220 19.58 -13.16 -12.48
C GLY A 220 18.70 -14.00 -13.41
N ALA A 221 17.46 -14.30 -13.02
CA ALA A 221 16.52 -15.01 -13.87
C ALA A 221 15.61 -14.00 -14.58
N GLN A 222 16.00 -13.52 -15.75
CA GLN A 222 15.06 -12.85 -16.65
C GLN A 222 14.01 -13.88 -17.09
N ASN A 223 12.73 -13.63 -16.84
CA ASN A 223 11.61 -14.42 -17.36
C ASN A 223 11.68 -15.93 -17.06
N GLY A 224 12.26 -16.35 -15.94
CA GLY A 224 12.30 -17.77 -15.54
C GLY A 224 13.29 -18.64 -16.31
N VAL A 225 14.14 -18.08 -17.18
CA VAL A 225 15.22 -18.85 -17.80
C VAL A 225 16.41 -18.87 -16.83
N ILE A 226 16.53 -19.98 -16.11
CA ILE A 226 17.71 -20.25 -15.29
C ILE A 226 18.88 -20.46 -16.27
N TYR A 227 19.71 -19.44 -16.46
CA TYR A 227 21.08 -19.67 -16.94
C TYR A 227 21.82 -20.39 -15.81
N ARG A 228 21.60 -21.70 -15.74
CA ARG A 228 22.53 -22.59 -15.06
C ARG A 228 23.83 -22.39 -15.84
N PRO A 229 24.94 -21.95 -15.22
CA PRO A 229 26.22 -22.08 -15.85
C PRO A 229 26.35 -23.56 -16.18
N THR A 230 26.13 -23.92 -17.44
CA THR A 230 26.50 -25.24 -17.93
C THR A 230 28.00 -25.27 -17.72
N THR A 231 28.41 -25.99 -16.68
CA THR A 231 29.80 -26.37 -16.47
C THR A 231 30.30 -26.80 -17.84
N PRO A 232 31.35 -26.15 -18.39
CA PRO A 232 31.87 -26.54 -19.68
C PRO A 232 32.09 -28.06 -19.63
N PRO A 233 31.58 -28.81 -20.63
CA PRO A 233 31.71 -30.26 -20.63
C PRO A 233 33.16 -30.59 -20.32
N PRO A 234 33.44 -31.49 -19.35
CA PRO A 234 34.80 -31.82 -18.99
C PRO A 234 35.54 -32.16 -20.28
N THR A 235 36.55 -31.36 -20.62
CA THR A 235 37.46 -31.64 -21.71
C THR A 235 37.88 -33.10 -21.54
N ALA A 236 37.47 -33.95 -22.49
CA ALA A 236 37.75 -35.36 -22.44
C ALA A 236 39.24 -35.52 -22.14
N ALA A 237 39.56 -36.17 -21.02
CA ALA A 237 40.93 -36.44 -20.64
C ALA A 237 41.60 -37.12 -21.84
N ALA A 238 42.67 -36.50 -22.36
CA ALA A 238 43.48 -37.09 -23.39
C ALA A 238 43.91 -38.48 -22.92
N ALA A 239 43.69 -39.49 -23.76
CA ALA A 239 44.06 -40.87 -23.47
C ALA A 239 45.53 -40.93 -23.04
N PRO A 240 45.86 -41.68 -21.98
CA PRO A 240 47.22 -41.81 -21.49
C PRO A 240 48.10 -42.37 -22.61
N SER A 241 49.10 -41.58 -23.00
CA SER A 241 50.21 -42.07 -23.82
C SER A 241 51.04 -43.04 -22.99
N ALA A 242 51.47 -44.12 -23.64
CA ALA A 242 52.17 -45.24 -23.05
C ALA A 242 53.41 -44.83 -22.25
N SER A 243 53.67 -45.65 -21.22
CA SER A 243 54.68 -45.56 -20.19
C SER A 243 56.12 -45.44 -20.71
N ASP A 244 56.89 -44.50 -20.15
CA ASP A 244 58.36 -44.50 -20.16
C ASP A 244 58.91 -44.85 -18.75
N PRO A 245 60.13 -45.43 -18.65
CA PRO A 245 60.64 -46.07 -17.44
C PRO A 245 61.00 -45.12 -16.30
N LEU A 246 60.79 -45.61 -15.07
CA LEU A 246 61.15 -45.01 -13.78
C LEU A 246 62.61 -44.51 -13.72
N VAL A 247 62.78 -43.27 -13.28
CA VAL A 247 64.01 -42.76 -12.66
C VAL A 247 63.78 -42.67 -11.14
N PRO A 248 64.67 -43.18 -10.27
CA PRO A 248 64.50 -43.12 -8.83
C PRO A 248 64.74 -41.69 -8.31
N ALA A 249 63.76 -41.13 -7.61
CA ALA A 249 63.90 -39.84 -6.94
C ALA A 249 64.61 -39.99 -5.58
N PRO A 250 65.49 -39.04 -5.18
CA PRO A 250 66.24 -39.10 -3.93
C PRO A 250 65.35 -38.90 -2.68
N ALA A 251 65.73 -39.57 -1.59
CA ALA A 251 65.09 -39.50 -0.29
C ALA A 251 65.10 -38.06 0.28
N GLN A 252 63.92 -37.56 0.63
CA GLN A 252 63.73 -36.27 1.29
C GLN A 252 63.69 -36.47 2.82
N PRO A 253 64.42 -35.66 3.61
CA PRO A 253 64.51 -35.81 5.06
C PRO A 253 63.23 -35.38 5.80
N PRO A 254 63.03 -35.84 7.05
CA PRO A 254 61.83 -35.57 7.84
C PRO A 254 61.72 -34.08 8.23
N ALA A 255 60.60 -33.46 7.90
CA ALA A 255 60.28 -32.10 8.34
C ALA A 255 59.88 -32.11 9.83
N THR A 256 60.75 -31.50 10.64
CA THR A 256 60.53 -31.16 12.05
C THR A 256 59.45 -30.09 12.18
N GLY A 257 58.62 -30.25 13.21
CA GLY A 257 57.45 -29.41 13.47
C GLY A 257 57.76 -27.97 13.85
N ALA A 258 56.78 -27.11 13.58
CA ALA A 258 56.60 -25.84 14.24
C ALA A 258 55.10 -25.65 14.52
N THR A 259 54.70 -25.86 15.77
CA THR A 259 53.41 -25.43 16.31
C THR A 259 53.42 -23.91 16.43
N SER A 260 52.75 -23.22 15.51
CA SER A 260 52.50 -21.78 15.62
C SER A 260 51.20 -21.58 16.41
N THR A 261 51.33 -21.23 17.68
CA THR A 261 50.21 -20.76 18.52
C THR A 261 49.88 -19.33 18.15
N ILE A 262 48.80 -19.15 17.39
CA ILE A 262 48.20 -17.84 17.10
C ILE A 262 47.52 -17.35 18.39
N PRO A 263 47.79 -16.11 18.87
CA PRO A 263 47.10 -15.55 20.03
C PRO A 263 45.61 -15.37 19.72
N ALA A 264 44.77 -15.89 20.60
CA ALA A 264 43.31 -15.69 20.52
C ALA A 264 42.98 -14.18 20.62
N PRO A 265 42.09 -13.64 19.77
CA PRO A 265 41.61 -12.27 19.90
C PRO A 265 40.92 -12.08 21.25
N ALA A 266 41.35 -11.07 22.01
CA ALA A 266 40.68 -10.68 23.24
C ALA A 266 39.27 -10.16 22.91
N VAL A 267 38.26 -10.93 23.29
CA VAL A 267 36.86 -10.52 23.23
C VAL A 267 36.63 -9.47 24.32
N PRO A 268 36.20 -8.24 24.00
CA PRO A 268 35.90 -7.24 25.01
C PRO A 268 34.70 -7.71 25.85
N THR A 269 34.89 -7.75 27.17
CA THR A 269 33.83 -8.02 28.14
C THR A 269 32.73 -6.96 27.99
N PRO A 270 31.46 -7.35 27.74
CA PRO A 270 30.36 -6.40 27.67
C PRO A 270 30.24 -5.63 28.99
N ALA A 271 30.11 -4.31 28.91
CA ALA A 271 29.79 -3.49 30.07
C ALA A 271 28.46 -3.95 30.70
N PRO A 272 28.33 -3.93 32.04
CA PRO A 272 27.10 -4.31 32.71
C PRO A 272 25.96 -3.39 32.25
N VAL A 273 24.98 -3.99 31.57
CA VAL A 273 23.73 -3.33 31.20
C VAL A 273 23.00 -2.97 32.49
N ALA A 274 22.70 -1.69 32.68
CA ALA A 274 21.91 -1.20 33.80
C ALA A 274 20.56 -1.93 33.84
N ALA A 275 20.19 -2.42 35.03
CA ALA A 275 18.92 -3.10 35.25
C ALA A 275 17.75 -2.20 34.79
N PRO A 276 16.73 -2.75 34.10
CA PRO A 276 15.55 -2.00 33.70
C PRO A 276 14.90 -1.37 34.94
N ALA A 277 14.61 -0.07 34.86
CA ALA A 277 13.79 0.59 35.87
C ALA A 277 12.44 -0.13 35.97
N ALA A 278 12.01 -0.40 37.20
CA ALA A 278 10.74 -1.07 37.47
C ALA A 278 9.59 -0.32 36.78
N PRO A 279 8.60 -1.05 36.21
CA PRO A 279 7.44 -0.43 35.57
C PRO A 279 6.72 0.48 36.57
N ILE A 280 6.54 1.74 36.18
CA ILE A 280 5.74 2.71 36.93
C ILE A 280 4.30 2.17 36.92
N ALA A 281 3.76 1.92 38.11
CA ALA A 281 2.39 1.47 38.27
C ALA A 281 1.41 2.47 37.63
N PRO A 282 0.34 2.01 36.95
CA PRO A 282 -0.68 2.90 36.41
C PRO A 282 -1.27 3.76 37.53
N GLN A 283 -1.14 5.08 37.41
CA GLN A 283 -1.85 6.00 38.29
C GLN A 283 -3.34 5.86 38.01
N ALA A 284 -4.11 5.57 39.06
CA ALA A 284 -5.56 5.48 38.98
C ALA A 284 -6.14 6.83 38.49
N PRO A 285 -7.18 6.81 37.63
CA PRO A 285 -7.86 8.03 37.20
C PRO A 285 -8.39 8.79 38.41
N VAL A 286 -7.97 10.05 38.56
CA VAL A 286 -8.52 10.96 39.57
C VAL A 286 -9.94 11.30 39.14
N LEU A 287 -10.93 10.77 39.86
CA LEU A 287 -12.34 11.13 39.68
C LEU A 287 -12.53 12.62 40.01
N PRO A 288 -13.14 13.43 39.12
CA PRO A 288 -13.51 14.80 39.45
C PRO A 288 -14.57 14.79 40.57
N THR A 289 -14.30 15.50 41.65
CA THR A 289 -15.24 15.70 42.75
C THR A 289 -16.42 16.56 42.29
N PRO A 290 -17.67 16.18 42.61
CA PRO A 290 -18.84 17.00 42.28
C PRO A 290 -18.85 18.29 43.12
N PRO A 291 -19.33 19.41 42.57
CA PRO A 291 -19.44 20.66 43.31
C PRO A 291 -20.49 20.54 44.42
N THR A 292 -20.06 20.79 45.66
CA THR A 292 -20.93 20.90 46.83
C THR A 292 -21.73 22.21 46.74
N ASN A 293 -23.03 22.11 46.44
CA ASN A 293 -23.97 23.21 46.59
C ASN A 293 -24.24 23.45 48.08
N THR A 294 -23.66 24.52 48.62
CA THR A 294 -24.00 25.04 49.95
C THR A 294 -25.04 26.14 49.80
N PRO A 295 -26.25 26.03 50.36
CA PRO A 295 -27.22 27.12 50.40
C PRO A 295 -26.85 28.11 51.51
N PRO A 296 -26.74 29.43 51.24
CA PRO A 296 -26.71 30.41 52.31
C PRO A 296 -28.13 30.76 52.73
N ASP A 297 -28.34 30.56 54.03
CA ASP A 297 -29.51 30.93 54.79
C ASP A 297 -29.62 32.46 54.92
N ASN A 298 -30.86 32.86 55.15
CA ASN A 298 -31.47 34.18 55.07
C ASN A 298 -31.20 35.00 56.35
N GLN A 299 -30.71 36.25 56.27
CA GLN A 299 -31.03 37.32 57.25
C GLN A 299 -30.94 38.74 56.67
N GLN A 300 -32.13 39.32 56.52
CA GLN A 300 -32.56 40.71 56.80
C GLN A 300 -31.52 41.82 57.00
N GLY A 301 -31.65 42.88 56.19
CA GLY A 301 -31.16 44.23 56.51
C GLY A 301 -31.48 45.23 55.39
N SER A 302 -32.41 46.16 55.67
CA SER A 302 -32.87 47.27 54.81
C SER A 302 -31.77 48.02 54.05
N ASN A 303 -32.02 48.36 52.78
CA ASN A 303 -32.20 49.75 52.31
C ASN A 303 -32.30 49.81 50.77
N LEU A 304 -33.40 50.38 50.27
CA LEU A 304 -33.54 50.99 48.93
C LEU A 304 -32.44 52.06 48.75
N PRO A 305 -31.96 52.40 47.52
CA PRO A 305 -32.84 52.90 46.46
C PRO A 305 -32.42 52.66 44.98
N THR A 306 -33.39 52.89 44.08
CA THR A 306 -33.29 53.36 42.67
C THR A 306 -32.68 52.50 41.55
N GLN A 307 -33.58 52.15 40.62
CA GLN A 307 -33.43 51.78 39.21
C GLN A 307 -32.57 52.79 38.41
N PRO A 308 -31.87 52.38 37.33
CA PRO A 308 -32.47 52.56 36.00
C PRO A 308 -32.27 51.37 35.04
N SER A 309 -33.30 51.10 34.24
CA SER A 309 -33.26 50.26 33.05
C SER A 309 -32.40 50.90 31.96
N ALA A 310 -31.60 50.09 31.26
CA ALA A 310 -31.05 50.45 29.95
C ALA A 310 -31.32 49.31 28.96
N SER A 311 -32.01 49.68 27.88
CA SER A 311 -32.45 48.87 26.74
C SER A 311 -31.28 48.49 25.80
N PRO A 312 -31.46 47.46 24.95
CA PRO A 312 -30.45 47.03 23.97
C PRO A 312 -30.33 48.00 22.78
N PRO A 313 -29.14 48.16 22.17
CA PRO A 313 -28.97 49.00 20.98
C PRO A 313 -29.44 48.31 19.69
N LEU A 314 -30.22 49.05 18.88
CA LEU A 314 -30.56 48.76 17.49
C LEU A 314 -29.39 49.16 16.54
N PRO A 315 -29.33 48.61 15.31
CA PRO A 315 -28.23 48.83 14.37
C PRO A 315 -28.37 50.18 13.65
N THR A 316 -27.25 50.88 13.48
CA THR A 316 -27.19 52.16 12.77
C THR A 316 -26.79 51.93 11.33
N ALA A 317 -27.72 52.19 10.40
CA ALA A 317 -27.41 52.45 9.00
C ALA A 317 -26.81 53.86 8.87
N SER A 318 -25.82 54.03 7.99
CA SER A 318 -25.36 55.35 7.57
C SER A 318 -25.10 55.35 6.07
N SER A 319 -25.89 56.18 5.41
CA SER A 319 -25.81 56.57 4.01
C SER A 319 -25.23 57.98 3.88
N SER A 320 -24.59 58.24 2.74
CA SER A 320 -24.52 59.54 2.04
C SER A 320 -23.39 60.54 2.40
N THR A 321 -22.49 60.84 1.47
CA THR A 321 -22.56 62.02 0.57
C THR A 321 -21.27 62.26 -0.25
N ALA A 322 -21.46 62.72 -1.50
CA ALA A 322 -20.67 63.67 -2.32
C ALA A 322 -19.20 63.34 -2.69
N GLN A 323 -18.86 63.08 -3.97
CA GLN A 323 -18.76 63.98 -5.15
C GLN A 323 -17.39 64.66 -5.32
N LYS A 324 -16.60 64.23 -6.33
CA LYS A 324 -15.91 65.14 -7.26
C LYS A 324 -15.40 64.43 -8.53
N THR A 325 -15.93 64.88 -9.67
CA THR A 325 -15.45 64.68 -11.04
C THR A 325 -14.16 65.49 -11.31
N PRO A 326 -13.41 65.19 -12.37
CA PRO A 326 -13.52 66.03 -13.56
C PRO A 326 -13.55 65.29 -14.91
N THR A 327 -14.11 66.02 -15.87
CA THR A 327 -14.43 65.74 -17.27
C THR A 327 -13.28 66.09 -18.22
N ALA A 328 -13.13 65.33 -19.32
CA ALA A 328 -12.89 65.75 -20.71
C ALA A 328 -12.84 64.47 -21.58
N GLU A 329 -13.84 64.15 -22.42
CA GLU A 329 -14.10 64.69 -23.78
C GLU A 329 -12.99 64.33 -24.79
N ALA A 330 -13.18 63.86 -26.02
CA ALA A 330 -14.21 63.16 -26.81
C ALA A 330 -13.53 62.88 -28.17
N ALA A 331 -13.86 61.78 -28.85
CA ALA A 331 -14.08 61.70 -30.30
C ALA A 331 -14.13 60.24 -30.81
N SER A 332 -15.28 59.88 -31.37
CA SER A 332 -15.51 58.84 -32.39
C SER A 332 -15.57 59.54 -33.77
N PRO A 333 -15.89 58.90 -34.92
CA PRO A 333 -15.74 57.52 -35.42
C PRO A 333 -15.17 57.44 -36.86
N ALA A 334 -14.84 56.24 -37.38
CA ALA A 334 -15.00 55.89 -38.81
C ALA A 334 -14.91 54.37 -39.04
N ALA A 335 -15.82 53.85 -39.86
CA ALA A 335 -15.94 52.46 -40.30
C ALA A 335 -15.21 52.22 -41.66
N PRO A 336 -15.58 51.24 -42.50
CA PRO A 336 -14.98 49.91 -42.64
C PRO A 336 -14.31 49.69 -44.03
N SER A 337 -13.51 48.62 -44.17
CA SER A 337 -13.10 48.14 -45.51
C SER A 337 -12.68 46.66 -45.55
N THR A 338 -13.52 45.82 -46.15
CA THR A 338 -13.16 44.78 -47.14
C THR A 338 -13.15 45.44 -48.55
N PRO A 339 -12.66 44.85 -49.68
CA PRO A 339 -12.49 43.42 -50.05
C PRO A 339 -11.24 43.06 -50.91
N SER A 340 -11.08 41.76 -51.29
CA SER A 340 -10.58 41.18 -52.58
C SER A 340 -10.05 39.76 -52.34
N GLN A 341 -10.80 38.67 -52.62
CA GLN A 341 -10.77 37.88 -53.88
C GLN A 341 -9.38 37.56 -54.46
N GLN A 342 -8.98 36.28 -54.43
CA GLN A 342 -8.51 35.60 -55.64
C GLN A 342 -8.85 34.11 -55.60
N ALA A 343 -9.55 33.68 -56.65
CA ALA A 343 -10.00 32.33 -56.94
C ALA A 343 -8.94 31.51 -57.70
N GLY A 344 -9.05 30.18 -57.61
CA GLY A 344 -8.34 29.22 -58.45
C GLY A 344 -9.06 27.88 -58.46
N ASN A 345 -9.98 27.72 -59.42
CA ASN A 345 -10.76 26.53 -59.78
C ASN A 345 -9.88 25.28 -60.07
N ALA A 346 -10.42 24.08 -59.78
CA ALA A 346 -10.84 23.09 -60.79
C ALA A 346 -11.33 21.76 -60.18
N THR A 347 -12.66 21.61 -60.12
CA THR A 347 -13.53 20.50 -60.63
C THR A 347 -13.27 18.99 -60.38
N PRO A 348 -14.34 18.16 -60.48
CA PRO A 348 -14.55 16.93 -59.71
C PRO A 348 -14.58 15.64 -60.55
N ALA A 349 -14.54 14.48 -59.88
CA ALA A 349 -14.93 13.16 -60.41
C ALA A 349 -15.36 12.26 -59.22
N THR A 350 -16.66 12.08 -59.00
CA THR A 350 -17.48 10.90 -59.40
C THR A 350 -17.20 9.59 -58.64
N THR A 351 -18.06 9.33 -57.65
CA THR A 351 -18.91 8.12 -57.48
C THR A 351 -18.24 6.74 -57.24
N PRO A 352 -19.00 5.70 -56.83
CA PRO A 352 -19.02 5.18 -55.47
C PRO A 352 -18.51 3.73 -55.39
N ASP A 353 -18.67 3.13 -54.20
CA ASP A 353 -19.24 1.78 -53.99
C ASP A 353 -18.43 0.87 -53.04
N ALA A 354 -19.23 0.08 -52.32
CA ALA A 354 -18.95 -1.25 -51.80
C ALA A 354 -17.94 -1.42 -50.65
N ALA A 355 -18.52 -1.58 -49.46
CA ALA A 355 -18.44 -2.80 -48.66
C ALA A 355 -17.07 -3.48 -48.52
N SER A 356 -16.55 -3.51 -47.28
CA SER A 356 -16.10 -4.76 -46.64
C SER A 356 -15.92 -4.53 -45.14
N VAL A 357 -16.78 -5.19 -44.37
CA VAL A 357 -16.66 -5.43 -42.94
C VAL A 357 -15.48 -6.38 -42.71
N PRO A 358 -14.49 -6.08 -41.85
CA PRO A 358 -13.56 -7.09 -41.41
C PRO A 358 -14.22 -7.94 -40.31
N THR A 359 -14.61 -9.15 -40.70
CA THR A 359 -14.95 -10.26 -39.82
C THR A 359 -13.78 -10.58 -38.89
N PRO A 360 -13.97 -10.80 -37.57
CA PRO A 360 -12.94 -11.39 -36.74
C PRO A 360 -12.75 -12.85 -37.13
N GLN A 361 -11.54 -13.15 -37.61
CA GLN A 361 -11.09 -14.48 -37.99
C GLN A 361 -10.91 -15.33 -36.72
N SER A 362 -11.84 -16.27 -36.51
CA SER A 362 -11.77 -17.33 -35.51
C SER A 362 -10.60 -18.27 -35.80
N LEU A 363 -9.65 -18.38 -34.87
CA LEU A 363 -8.65 -19.45 -34.87
C LEU A 363 -9.29 -20.80 -34.50
N PRO A 364 -8.83 -21.91 -35.09
CA PRO A 364 -9.40 -23.23 -34.85
C PRO A 364 -9.06 -23.77 -33.45
N GLN A 365 -10.11 -24.18 -32.73
CA GLN A 365 -10.04 -25.06 -31.56
C GLN A 365 -9.42 -26.40 -31.97
N ASN A 366 -8.23 -26.68 -31.46
CA ASN A 366 -7.64 -28.01 -31.51
C ASN A 366 -7.99 -28.74 -30.21
N SER A 367 -9.15 -29.39 -30.19
CA SER A 367 -9.56 -30.32 -29.12
C SER A 367 -8.89 -31.67 -29.34
N ALA A 368 -7.80 -31.94 -28.63
CA ALA A 368 -7.21 -33.27 -28.54
C ALA A 368 -7.60 -33.94 -27.22
N ALA A 369 -8.49 -34.92 -27.36
CA ALA A 369 -8.81 -36.07 -26.53
C ALA A 369 -8.22 -36.21 -25.10
N ALA A 370 -9.14 -36.33 -24.15
CA ALA A 370 -8.92 -36.92 -22.84
C ALA A 370 -8.58 -38.43 -22.94
N PRO A 371 -7.61 -38.95 -22.17
CA PRO A 371 -7.50 -40.38 -21.89
C PRO A 371 -8.45 -40.78 -20.75
N GLN A 372 -9.22 -41.83 -21.02
CA GLN A 372 -10.18 -42.46 -20.13
C GLN A 372 -9.52 -43.05 -18.87
N LEU A 373 -10.22 -42.91 -17.74
CA LEU A 373 -10.05 -43.74 -16.55
C LEU A 373 -10.41 -45.19 -16.89
N GLY A 374 -9.40 -46.05 -16.98
CA GLY A 374 -9.54 -47.49 -17.05
C GLY A 374 -9.21 -48.12 -15.70
N SER A 375 -10.25 -48.58 -15.01
CA SER A 375 -10.20 -49.42 -13.83
C SER A 375 -9.64 -50.81 -14.18
N THR A 376 -8.67 -51.31 -13.42
CA THR A 376 -8.47 -52.77 -13.28
C THR A 376 -8.18 -53.15 -11.85
N SER A 377 -9.09 -53.98 -11.36
CA SER A 377 -9.09 -54.77 -10.14
C SER A 377 -7.97 -55.81 -10.14
N GLY A 378 -7.44 -56.13 -8.96
CA GLY A 378 -6.43 -57.17 -8.76
C GLY A 378 -6.29 -57.57 -7.29
N SER A 379 -7.18 -58.47 -6.87
CA SER A 379 -7.23 -59.21 -5.59
C SER A 379 -5.87 -59.74 -5.11
N ALA A 380 -5.48 -59.47 -3.86
CA ALA A 380 -5.58 -60.32 -2.66
C ALA A 380 -4.63 -61.54 -2.63
N THR A 381 -3.87 -61.70 -1.54
CA THR A 381 -3.75 -62.95 -0.75
C THR A 381 -2.98 -62.69 0.58
N SER A 382 -3.73 -62.74 1.68
CA SER A 382 -3.49 -63.35 3.01
C SER A 382 -2.39 -62.93 4.00
N ALA A 383 -2.87 -62.78 5.24
CA ALA A 383 -2.27 -62.57 6.57
C ALA A 383 -1.61 -63.85 7.15
N PRO A 384 -1.35 -64.04 8.48
CA PRO A 384 -1.40 -63.15 9.68
C PRO A 384 -0.20 -63.31 10.67
N ASN A 385 -0.06 -62.44 11.70
CA ASN A 385 0.03 -62.89 13.12
C ASN A 385 0.08 -61.71 14.15
N ILE A 386 -0.99 -61.64 14.97
CA ILE A 386 -1.11 -61.47 16.43
C ILE A 386 0.13 -61.00 17.24
N SER A 387 0.01 -59.90 18.00
CA SER A 387 0.28 -59.90 19.46
C SER A 387 -0.28 -58.66 20.16
N THR A 388 -0.69 -58.86 21.41
CA THR A 388 -1.67 -58.13 22.21
C THR A 388 -1.07 -57.28 23.33
N THR A 389 -1.83 -56.25 23.76
CA THR A 389 -1.97 -55.66 25.13
C THR A 389 -0.84 -54.81 25.76
N PRO A 390 -1.11 -53.98 26.80
CA PRO A 390 -2.25 -53.08 27.07
C PRO A 390 -1.84 -51.65 27.50
N ALA A 391 -2.84 -50.75 27.66
CA ALA A 391 -2.73 -49.41 28.25
C ALA A 391 -2.42 -49.41 29.76
N PRO A 392 -2.03 -48.25 30.34
CA PRO A 392 -3.00 -47.59 31.23
C PRO A 392 -3.04 -46.05 31.16
N SER A 393 -4.28 -45.55 31.30
CA SER A 393 -4.79 -44.46 32.17
C SER A 393 -3.98 -43.19 32.48
N GLY A 394 -4.63 -42.05 32.21
CA GLY A 394 -4.76 -40.96 33.19
C GLY A 394 -4.05 -39.64 32.88
N ASN A 395 -4.79 -38.63 32.41
CA ASN A 395 -5.13 -37.48 33.27
C ASN A 395 -5.97 -36.43 32.53
N THR A 396 -7.10 -36.15 33.17
CA THR A 396 -8.04 -35.05 32.96
C THR A 396 -7.44 -33.71 33.38
N ALA A 397 -7.57 -32.68 32.55
CA ALA A 397 -7.59 -31.29 32.99
C ALA A 397 -8.64 -30.52 32.17
N SER A 398 -9.83 -30.42 32.77
CA SER A 398 -10.93 -29.55 32.35
C SER A 398 -10.88 -28.28 33.20
N SER A 399 -11.11 -27.11 32.58
CA SER A 399 -11.90 -25.95 33.09
C SER A 399 -11.32 -24.60 32.66
N PRO A 400 -12.08 -23.48 32.70
CA PRO A 400 -13.53 -23.35 32.87
C PRO A 400 -14.22 -22.45 31.83
N ALA A 401 -15.52 -22.71 31.66
CA ALA A 401 -16.48 -21.86 30.97
C ALA A 401 -16.90 -20.66 31.84
N THR A 402 -17.13 -19.54 31.16
CA THR A 402 -17.57 -18.23 31.66
C THR A 402 -19.01 -18.27 32.19
N PRO A 403 -19.34 -17.57 33.29
CA PRO A 403 -20.70 -17.54 33.84
C PRO A 403 -21.66 -16.61 33.06
N PRO A 404 -22.97 -16.92 33.01
CA PRO A 404 -23.99 -16.02 32.44
C PRO A 404 -24.39 -14.93 33.43
N ALA A 405 -24.54 -13.71 32.91
CA ALA A 405 -24.99 -12.53 33.64
C ALA A 405 -26.50 -12.57 33.94
N THR A 406 -26.84 -12.43 35.21
CA THR A 406 -28.18 -12.16 35.73
C THR A 406 -28.42 -10.64 35.76
N GLY A 407 -29.30 -10.16 34.88
CA GLY A 407 -29.81 -8.78 34.91
C GLY A 407 -31.31 -8.78 35.19
N LYS A 408 -31.67 -8.44 36.44
CA LYS A 408 -33.05 -8.10 36.85
C LYS A 408 -33.39 -6.71 36.31
N GLY A 409 -34.48 -6.59 35.56
CA GLY A 409 -35.15 -5.32 35.25
C GLY A 409 -36.54 -5.31 35.86
N SER A 410 -36.77 -4.41 36.80
CA SER A 410 -38.04 -4.17 37.50
C SER A 410 -39.01 -3.37 36.63
N GLN A 411 -40.30 -3.68 36.77
CA GLN A 411 -41.45 -2.85 36.39
C GLN A 411 -41.63 -1.68 37.37
N GLY A 412 -42.29 -0.60 36.88
CA GLY A 412 -43.14 0.44 37.55
C GLY A 412 -42.64 1.10 38.84
N GLU A 413 -42.82 2.40 39.07
CA GLU A 413 -43.92 3.34 38.82
C GLU A 413 -43.38 4.77 38.71
#